data_AF-A0A7X6TDU8-F1
#
_entry.id   AF-A0A7X6TDU8-F1
#
_cell.length_a   1.000
_cell.length_b   1.000
_cell.length_c   1.000
_cell.angle_alpha   90.00
_cell.angle_beta   90.00
_cell.angle_gamma   90.00
#
_symmetry.space_group_name_H-M   'P 1'
#
loop_
_entity.id
_entity.type
_entity.pdbx_description
1 polymer ?
#
loop_
_entity_poly.entity_id
_entity_poly.type
_entity_poly.pdbx_seq_one_letter_code
_entity_poly.pdbx_strand_id
1 'polypeptide(L)'
;MHFNSIEYLGLAAALFSTVNQMPQAWKIIRSKDTSSISLYTYSLLWIAVSLWLIYGITIKDKPLIISNIISIIPISYIYIIKLRNALSRKESI
;
A
#
# COMPACT_ATOMS: atom_id res chain seq x y z
N MET A 1 -19.74 -13.80 -17.21
CA MET A 1 -19.40 -13.99 -15.78
C MET A 1 -20.48 -13.32 -14.97
N HIS A 2 -21.25 -14.07 -14.19
CA HIS A 2 -22.16 -13.48 -13.20
C HIS A 2 -21.38 -13.30 -11.91
N PHE A 3 -21.20 -12.06 -11.48
CA PHE A 3 -20.58 -11.77 -10.19
C PHE A 3 -21.58 -12.08 -9.08
N ASN A 4 -21.14 -12.76 -8.03
CA ASN A 4 -21.96 -12.99 -6.83
C ASN A 4 -21.78 -11.85 -5.80
N SER A 5 -22.60 -11.84 -4.76
CA SER A 5 -22.59 -10.78 -3.74
C SER A 5 -21.24 -10.61 -3.04
N ILE A 6 -20.45 -11.69 -2.91
CA ILE A 6 -19.12 -11.67 -2.27
C ILE A 6 -18.11 -10.96 -3.19
N GLU A 7 -18.18 -11.20 -4.50
CA GLU A 7 -17.28 -10.56 -5.46
C GLU A 7 -17.55 -9.05 -5.58
N TYR A 8 -18.81 -8.61 -5.52
CA TYR A 8 -19.14 -7.19 -5.46
C TYR A 8 -18.62 -6.52 -4.17
N LEU A 9 -18.73 -7.19 -3.03
CA LEU A 9 -18.17 -6.71 -1.77
C LEU A 9 -16.64 -6.57 -1.86
N GLY A 10 -15.95 -7.56 -2.46
CA GLY A 10 -14.51 -7.51 -2.69
C GLY A 10 -14.09 -6.36 -3.60
N LEU A 11 -14.84 -6.11 -4.68
CA LEU A 11 -14.60 -4.97 -5.58
C LEU A 11 -14.82 -3.62 -4.87
N ALA A 12 -15.88 -3.49 -4.08
CA ALA A 12 -16.14 -2.28 -3.30
C ALA A 12 -15.03 -2.04 -2.27
N ALA A 13 -14.62 -3.08 -1.52
CA ALA A 13 -13.52 -3.00 -0.56
C ALA A 13 -12.22 -2.57 -1.24
N ALA A 14 -11.89 -3.13 -2.41
CA ALA A 14 -10.72 -2.74 -3.19
C ALA A 14 -10.80 -1.27 -3.64
N LEU A 15 -11.95 -0.82 -4.13
CA LEU A 15 -12.16 0.57 -4.55
C LEU A 15 -11.97 1.55 -3.39
N PHE A 16 -12.68 1.34 -2.27
CA PHE A 16 -12.58 2.21 -1.10
C PHE A 16 -11.17 2.21 -0.49
N SER A 17 -10.51 1.06 -0.45
CA SER A 17 -9.12 0.96 0.05
C SER A 17 -8.14 1.73 -0.84
N THR A 18 -8.36 1.74 -2.16
CA THR A 18 -7.54 2.49 -3.12
C THR A 18 -7.78 3.98 -2.96
N VAL A 19 -9.05 4.41 -2.91
CA VAL A 19 -9.42 5.83 -2.74
C VAL A 19 -8.91 6.39 -1.42
N ASN A 20 -8.97 5.62 -0.32
CA ASN A 20 -8.45 6.05 0.98
C ASN A 20 -6.94 6.33 0.96
N GLN A 21 -6.16 5.54 0.23
CA GLN A 21 -4.71 5.67 0.19
C GLN A 21 -4.23 6.77 -0.79
N MET A 22 -5.08 7.17 -1.74
CA MET A 22 -4.70 8.11 -2.81
C MET A 22 -4.40 9.54 -2.31
N PRO A 23 -5.19 10.17 -1.42
CA PRO A 23 -4.89 11.51 -0.90
C PRO A 23 -3.55 11.57 -0.16
N GLN A 24 -3.24 10.55 0.66
CA GLN A 24 -2.00 10.49 1.41
C GLN A 24 -0.79 10.30 0.48
N ALA A 25 -0.91 9.40 -0.51
CA ALA A 25 0.11 9.22 -1.53
C ALA A 25 0.36 10.51 -2.31
N TRP A 26 -0.71 11.20 -2.74
CA TRP A 26 -0.61 12.45 -3.48
C TRP A 26 0.06 13.56 -2.67
N LYS A 27 -0.29 13.71 -1.38
CA LYS A 27 0.36 14.66 -0.47
C LYS A 27 1.86 14.42 -0.38
N ILE A 28 2.29 13.16 -0.21
CA ILE A 28 3.71 12.80 -0.11
C ILE A 28 4.44 12.98 -1.44
N ILE A 29 3.84 12.58 -2.56
CA ILE A 29 4.41 12.77 -3.90
C ILE A 29 4.66 14.26 -4.15
N ARG A 30 3.70 15.12 -3.83
CA ARG A 30 3.76 16.56 -4.09
C ARG A 30 4.72 17.29 -3.15
N SER A 31 4.66 16.99 -1.85
CA SER A 31 5.48 17.68 -0.84
C SER A 31 6.89 17.11 -0.71
N LYS A 32 7.09 15.83 -1.05
CA LYS A 32 8.27 15.01 -0.71
C LYS A 32 8.62 15.02 0.78
N ASP A 33 7.70 15.50 1.61
CA ASP A 33 7.84 15.58 3.05
C ASP A 33 7.32 14.28 3.65
N THR A 34 8.22 13.55 4.29
CA THR A 34 7.93 12.29 4.98
C THR A 34 8.22 12.37 6.48
N SER A 35 8.40 13.59 7.01
CA SER A 35 8.73 13.83 8.43
C SER A 35 7.62 13.38 9.36
N SER A 36 6.38 13.51 8.91
CA SER A 36 5.17 13.12 9.66
C SER A 36 4.87 11.61 9.65
N ILE A 37 5.62 10.79 8.90
CA ILE A 37 5.40 9.35 8.81
C ILE A 37 6.58 8.56 9.39
N SER A 38 6.29 7.49 10.13
CA SER A 38 7.31 6.61 10.69
C SER A 38 7.87 5.66 9.65
N LEU A 39 9.19 5.55 9.57
CA LEU A 39 9.86 4.55 8.74
C LEU A 39 9.45 3.14 9.18
N TYR A 40 9.40 2.89 10.49
CA TYR A 40 9.03 1.59 11.05
C TYR A 40 7.63 1.15 10.62
N THR A 41 6.65 2.04 10.69
CA THR A 41 5.27 1.75 10.28
C THR A 41 5.18 1.40 8.80
N TYR A 42 5.86 2.17 7.94
CA TYR A 42 5.85 1.89 6.50
C TYR A 42 6.66 0.63 6.13
N SER A 43 7.73 0.30 6.85
CA SER A 43 8.44 -0.97 6.69
C SER A 43 7.52 -2.16 6.98
N LEU A 44 6.82 -2.13 8.13
CA LEU A 44 5.87 -3.19 8.49
C LEU A 44 4.74 -3.32 7.47
N LEU A 45 4.18 -2.19 7.03
CA LEU A 45 3.11 -2.18 6.04
C LEU A 45 3.57 -2.77 4.71
N TRP A 46 4.77 -2.41 4.25
CA TRP A 46 5.36 -2.92 3.02
C TRP A 46 5.63 -4.44 3.09
N ILE A 47 6.13 -4.93 4.24
CA ILE A 47 6.31 -6.37 4.48
C ILE A 47 4.96 -7.09 4.49
N ALA A 48 3.97 -6.56 5.21
CA ALA A 48 2.66 -7.16 5.35
C ALA A 48 1.94 -7.30 4.00
N VAL A 49 1.88 -6.25 3.19
CA VAL A 49 1.24 -6.29 1.85
C VAL A 49 1.96 -7.26 0.91
N SER A 50 3.30 -7.36 1.01
CA SER A 50 4.09 -8.32 0.24
C SER A 50 3.77 -9.77 0.64
N LEU A 51 3.65 -10.05 1.93
CA LEU A 51 3.27 -11.36 2.45
C LEU A 51 1.84 -11.72 2.05
N TRP A 52 0.89 -10.78 2.13
CA TRP A 52 -0.49 -10.99 1.70
C TRP A 52 -0.59 -11.27 0.20
N LEU A 53 0.22 -10.59 -0.62
CA LEU A 53 0.29 -10.86 -2.05
C LEU A 53 0.81 -12.27 -2.33
N ILE A 54 1.91 -12.69 -1.68
CA ILE A 54 2.45 -14.05 -1.79
C ILE A 54 1.39 -15.07 -1.37
N TYR A 55 0.76 -14.85 -0.22
CA TYR A 55 -0.29 -15.71 0.30
C TYR A 55 -1.46 -15.84 -0.68
N GLY A 56 -1.97 -14.72 -1.21
CA GLY A 56 -3.05 -14.71 -2.20
C GLY A 56 -2.71 -15.47 -3.46
N ILE A 57 -1.47 -15.34 -3.96
CA ILE A 57 -0.96 -16.14 -5.09
C ILE A 57 -0.97 -17.63 -4.74
N THR A 58 -0.51 -18.01 -3.55
CA THR A 58 -0.47 -19.40 -3.08
C THR A 58 -1.87 -20.03 -3.05
N ILE A 59 -2.89 -19.31 -2.55
CA ILE A 59 -4.27 -19.81 -2.47
C ILE A 59 -5.10 -19.54 -3.74
N LYS A 60 -4.50 -18.92 -4.77
CA LYS A 60 -5.16 -18.53 -6.04
C LYS A 60 -6.39 -17.63 -5.85
N ASP A 61 -6.38 -16.78 -4.82
CA ASP A 61 -7.46 -15.84 -4.52
C ASP A 61 -7.29 -14.56 -5.35
N LYS A 62 -8.08 -14.43 -6.43
CA LYS A 62 -7.98 -13.30 -7.36
C LYS A 62 -8.29 -11.95 -6.70
N PRO A 63 -9.40 -11.77 -5.94
CA PRO A 63 -9.64 -10.53 -5.20
C PRO A 63 -8.47 -10.09 -4.31
N LEU A 64 -7.90 -11.01 -3.54
CA LEU A 64 -6.80 -10.73 -2.62
C LEU A 64 -5.53 -10.31 -3.38
N ILE A 65 -5.21 -11.01 -4.47
CA ILE A 65 -4.09 -10.68 -5.36
C ILE A 65 -4.26 -9.27 -5.94
N ILE A 66 -5.42 -8.98 -6.55
CA ILE A 66 -5.68 -7.69 -7.20
C ILE A 66 -5.60 -6.55 -6.18
N SER A 67 -6.20 -6.71 -5.00
CA SER A 67 -6.19 -5.70 -3.95
C SER A 67 -4.77 -5.39 -3.45
N ASN A 68 -3.94 -6.41 -3.22
CA ASN A 68 -2.57 -6.22 -2.75
C ASN A 68 -1.64 -5.68 -3.85
N ILE A 69 -1.85 -6.04 -5.13
CA ILE A 69 -1.12 -5.41 -6.26
C ILE A 69 -1.41 -3.92 -6.34
N ILE A 70 -2.68 -3.51 -6.21
CA ILE A 70 -3.04 -2.09 -6.24
C ILE A 70 -2.43 -1.35 -5.04
N SER A 71 -2.39 -1.98 -3.86
CA SER A 71 -1.87 -1.38 -2.64
C SER A 71 -0.33 -1.29 -2.60
N ILE A 72 0.38 -2.31 -3.08
CA ILE A 72 1.85 -2.37 -2.97
C ILE A 72 2.55 -1.27 -3.77
N ILE A 73 1.94 -0.78 -4.86
CA ILE A 73 2.51 0.27 -5.71
C ILE A 73 2.71 1.59 -4.95
N PRO A 74 1.66 2.26 -4.42
CA PRO A 74 1.82 3.49 -3.65
C PRO A 74 2.58 3.28 -2.33
N ILE A 75 2.39 2.14 -1.65
CA ILE A 75 3.10 1.82 -0.41
C ILE A 75 4.61 1.74 -0.67
N SER A 76 5.04 1.04 -1.71
CA SER A 76 6.45 0.94 -2.09
C SER A 76 7.04 2.30 -2.44
N TYR A 77 6.32 3.12 -3.20
CA TYR A 77 6.77 4.46 -3.57
C TYR A 77 7.02 5.33 -2.33
N ILE A 78 6.06 5.39 -1.40
CA ILE A 78 6.19 6.18 -0.16
C ILE A 78 7.32 5.63 0.72
N TYR A 79 7.39 4.30 0.86
CA TYR A 79 8.43 3.64 1.63
C TYR A 79 9.83 3.98 1.11
N ILE A 80 10.05 3.93 -0.21
CA ILE A 80 11.34 4.28 -0.82
C ILE A 80 11.71 5.74 -0.54
N ILE A 81 10.78 6.68 -0.64
CA ILE A 81 11.05 8.10 -0.32
C ILE A 81 11.40 8.25 1.16
N LYS A 82 10.63 7.64 2.07
CA LYS A 82 10.91 7.71 3.50
C LYS A 82 12.27 7.10 3.85
N LEU A 83 12.58 5.94 3.27
CA LEU A 83 13.86 5.27 3.46
C LEU A 83 15.02 6.14 2.98
N ARG A 84 14.89 6.77 1.80
CA ARG A 84 15.90 7.71 1.28
C ARG A 84 16.09 8.92 2.20
N ASN A 85 15.00 9.52 2.69
CA ASN A 85 15.05 10.69 3.57
C ASN A 85 15.72 10.36 4.91
N ALA A 86 15.38 9.20 5.50
CA ALA A 86 15.97 8.71 6.74
C ALA A 86 17.48 8.43 6.59
N LEU A 87 17.90 7.75 5.52
CA LEU A 87 19.33 7.47 5.26
C LEU A 87 20.15 8.72 4.97
N SER A 88 19.52 9.76 4.40
CA SER A 88 20.18 11.03 4.06
C SER A 88 20.39 11.96 5.28
N ARG A 89 20.18 11.49 6.51
CA ARG A 89 20.26 12.26 7.79
C ARG A 89 19.40 13.54 7.81
N LYS A 90 18.39 13.64 6.94
CA LYS A 90 17.51 14.83 6.88
C LYS A 90 16.44 14.84 7.97
N GLU A 91 16.25 13.71 8.64
CA GLU A 91 15.33 13.57 9.77
C GLU A 91 16.09 12.86 10.88
N SER A 92 16.28 13.55 12.01
CA SER A 92 16.65 12.93 13.27
C SER A 92 15.57 11.93 13.64
N ILE A 93 15.98 10.68 13.83
CA ILE A 93 15.14 9.55 14.26
C ILE A 93 14.25 9.95 15.44
#